data_AF-A0A0D2JTV4-F1
#
_entry.id   AF-A0A0D2JTV4-F1
#
_cell.length_a   1.000
_cell.length_b   1.000
_cell.length_c   1.000
_cell.angle_alpha   90.00
_cell.angle_beta   90.00
_cell.angle_gamma   90.00
#
_symmetry.space_group_name_H-M   'P 1'
#
loop_
_entity.id
_entity.type
_entity.pdbx_description
1 polymer ?
#
loop_
_entity_poly.entity_id
_entity_poly.type
_entity_poly.pdbx_seq_one_letter_code
_entity_poly.pdbx_strand_id
1 'polypeptide(L)'
;MGITQEQSQSTFFPSQLEPLDHNASPGHTYTNIKVRYGDTFSLTRQLLKSRPDYVHKTAVLKCASDAELAGGWRHRFGTTQEDALCYSSTLGPTLDQWREKYPWRTVVQRDRNNPGECAGVFSPQVVIFRDEISGNCETLPKKD
;
A
#
# COMPACT_ATOMS: atom_id res chain seq x y z
N MET A 1 39.98 0.83 10.96
CA MET A 1 39.29 -0.43 10.63
C MET A 1 37.85 -0.08 10.30
N GLY A 2 37.49 -0.10 9.01
CA GLY A 2 36.12 0.20 8.57
C GLY A 2 35.24 -1.03 8.74
N ILE A 3 34.08 -0.87 9.36
CA ILE A 3 33.06 -1.91 9.47
C ILE A 3 32.38 -1.98 8.10
N THR A 4 32.69 -3.00 7.30
CA THR A 4 31.94 -3.32 6.09
C THR A 4 30.58 -3.84 6.53
N GLN A 5 29.55 -3.01 6.41
CA GLN A 5 28.17 -3.40 6.67
C GLN A 5 27.76 -4.36 5.54
N GLU A 6 27.61 -5.66 5.83
CA GLU A 6 27.08 -6.62 4.87
C GLU A 6 25.69 -6.18 4.43
N GLN A 7 25.55 -5.77 3.17
CA GLN A 7 24.25 -5.59 2.54
C GLN A 7 23.60 -6.96 2.38
N SER A 8 22.45 -7.18 3.03
CA SER A 8 21.64 -8.37 2.82
C SER A 8 21.35 -8.54 1.32
N GLN A 9 21.84 -9.63 0.73
CA GLN A 9 21.58 -9.94 -0.67
C GLN A 9 20.10 -10.32 -0.83
N SER A 10 19.37 -9.59 -1.67
CA SER A 10 17.98 -9.95 -2.01
C SER A 10 17.98 -11.08 -3.04
N THR A 11 17.27 -12.17 -2.76
CA THR A 11 17.09 -13.27 -3.72
C THR A 11 15.76 -13.10 -4.47
N PHE A 12 15.83 -12.98 -5.79
CA PHE A 12 14.65 -13.02 -6.64
C PHE A 12 14.18 -14.47 -6.82
N PHE A 13 12.90 -14.75 -6.61
CA PHE A 13 12.30 -16.06 -6.81
C PHE A 13 11.48 -16.07 -8.11
N PRO A 14 12.10 -16.39 -9.26
CA PRO A 14 11.43 -16.32 -10.56
C PRO A 14 10.24 -17.28 -10.70
N SER A 15 10.10 -18.26 -9.79
CA SER A 15 8.98 -19.18 -9.75
C SER A 15 7.72 -18.63 -9.08
N GLN A 16 7.78 -17.46 -8.44
CA GLN A 16 6.64 -16.89 -7.74
C GLN A 16 5.68 -16.13 -8.65
N LEU A 17 6.19 -15.53 -9.73
CA LEU A 17 5.42 -14.73 -10.68
C LEU A 17 6.05 -14.87 -12.07
N GLU A 18 5.21 -14.99 -13.09
CA GLU A 18 5.67 -14.85 -14.48
C GLU A 18 6.32 -13.47 -14.68
N PRO A 19 7.39 -13.37 -15.50
CA PRO A 19 7.96 -12.09 -15.87
C PRO A 19 6.89 -11.14 -16.43
N LEU A 20 6.95 -9.87 -16.04
CA LEU A 20 6.06 -8.86 -16.62
C LEU A 20 6.29 -8.77 -18.14
N ASP A 21 5.22 -8.85 -18.92
CA ASP A 21 5.29 -8.69 -20.38
C ASP A 21 5.62 -7.25 -20.73
N HIS A 22 6.85 -7.01 -21.21
CA HIS A 22 7.30 -5.69 -21.65
C HIS A 22 6.43 -5.14 -22.79
N ASN A 23 5.86 -6.01 -23.63
CA ASN A 23 4.97 -5.59 -24.72
C ASN A 23 3.58 -5.17 -24.24
N ALA A 24 3.22 -5.47 -22.98
CA ALA A 24 1.99 -4.99 -22.37
C ALA A 24 2.03 -3.50 -22.00
N SER A 25 3.20 -2.84 -22.10
CA SER A 25 3.38 -1.40 -21.85
C SER A 25 4.12 -0.69 -23.00
N PRO A 26 3.60 -0.75 -24.24
CA PRO A 26 4.28 -0.19 -25.40
C PRO A 26 4.40 1.33 -25.27
N GLY A 27 5.62 1.86 -25.46
CA GLY A 27 5.89 3.29 -25.38
C GLY A 27 6.12 3.84 -23.96
N HIS A 28 6.26 2.98 -22.94
CA HIS A 28 6.60 3.42 -21.60
C HIS A 28 8.01 4.04 -21.55
N THR A 29 8.10 5.30 -21.14
CA THR A 29 9.37 5.97 -20.85
C THR A 29 9.78 5.72 -19.42
N TYR A 30 11.08 5.73 -19.12
CA TYR A 30 11.57 5.58 -17.74
C TYR A 30 10.90 6.61 -16.82
N THR A 31 10.22 6.10 -15.80
CA THR A 31 9.51 6.96 -14.86
C THR A 31 10.52 7.70 -13.99
N ASN A 32 10.23 8.97 -13.65
CA ASN A 32 11.04 9.73 -12.70
C ASN A 32 10.83 9.16 -11.28
N ILE A 33 11.75 8.32 -10.82
CA ILE A 33 11.70 7.70 -9.49
C ILE A 33 12.32 8.65 -8.47
N LYS A 34 11.59 8.87 -7.37
CA LYS A 34 12.05 9.69 -6.25
C LYS A 34 11.84 8.93 -4.95
N VAL A 35 12.89 8.83 -4.15
CA VAL A 35 12.82 8.31 -2.78
C VAL A 35 12.60 9.49 -1.83
N ARG A 36 11.66 9.34 -0.89
CA ARG A 36 11.31 10.34 0.12
C ARG A 36 11.10 9.62 1.45
N TYR A 37 11.52 10.26 2.53
CA TYR A 37 11.24 9.80 3.89
C TYR A 37 9.96 10.49 4.37
N GLY A 38 9.03 9.73 4.92
CA GLY A 38 7.78 10.24 5.50
C GLY A 38 6.66 9.22 5.49
N ASP A 39 5.57 9.53 6.20
CA ASP A 39 4.34 8.75 6.13
C ASP A 39 3.74 8.76 4.71
N THR A 40 3.10 7.66 4.34
CA THR A 40 2.57 7.44 3.00
C THR A 40 1.51 8.47 2.61
N PHE A 41 0.58 8.79 3.50
CA PHE A 41 -0.47 9.77 3.22
C PHE A 41 0.00 11.21 3.47
N SER A 42 0.96 11.44 4.36
CA SER A 42 1.67 12.72 4.42
C SER A 42 2.32 13.08 3.08
N LEU A 43 3.08 12.15 2.50
CA LEU A 43 3.72 12.35 1.20
C LEU A 43 2.71 12.45 0.05
N THR A 44 1.61 11.68 0.11
CA THR A 44 0.54 11.75 -0.90
C THR A 44 -0.12 13.13 -0.91
N ARG A 45 -0.47 13.70 0.27
CA ARG A 45 -1.04 15.05 0.36
C ARG A 45 -0.07 16.12 -0.16
N GLN A 46 1.22 16.03 0.19
CA GLN A 46 2.26 16.94 -0.32
C GLN A 46 2.42 16.83 -1.85
N LEU A 47 2.38 15.62 -2.39
CA LEU A 47 2.41 15.37 -3.82
C LEU A 47 1.22 16.03 -4.51
N LEU A 48 0.00 15.79 -4.04
CA LEU A 48 -1.21 16.37 -4.64
C LEU A 48 -1.27 17.91 -4.51
N LYS A 49 -0.68 18.48 -3.45
CA LYS A 49 -0.54 19.94 -3.30
C LYS A 49 0.44 20.54 -4.33
N SER A 50 1.54 19.85 -4.61
CA SER A 50 2.56 20.29 -5.56
C SER A 50 2.26 19.92 -7.02
N ARG A 51 1.42 18.89 -7.24
CA ARG A 51 0.98 18.38 -8.54
C ARG A 51 -0.54 18.18 -8.55
N PRO A 52 -1.33 19.27 -8.61
CA PRO A 52 -2.79 19.15 -8.72
C PRO A 52 -3.24 18.35 -9.95
N ASP A 53 -2.42 18.26 -11.00
CA ASP A 53 -2.66 17.45 -12.20
C ASP A 53 -2.65 15.92 -11.94
N TYR A 54 -2.18 15.49 -10.76
CA TYR A 54 -2.16 14.09 -10.33
C TYR A 54 -3.39 13.67 -9.53
N VAL A 55 -4.31 14.59 -9.27
CA VAL A 55 -5.61 14.27 -8.69
C VAL A 55 -6.31 13.25 -9.60
N HIS A 56 -6.89 12.20 -9.01
CA HIS A 56 -7.47 11.03 -9.68
C HIS A 56 -6.49 10.11 -10.45
N LYS A 57 -5.19 10.43 -10.48
CA LYS A 57 -4.14 9.60 -11.13
C LYS A 57 -3.12 9.04 -10.14
N THR A 58 -3.31 9.32 -8.86
CA THR A 58 -2.42 8.87 -7.79
C THR A 58 -2.96 7.58 -7.18
N ALA A 59 -2.12 6.55 -7.11
CA ALA A 59 -2.39 5.31 -6.39
C ALA A 59 -1.35 5.12 -5.28
N VAL A 60 -1.77 4.49 -4.19
CA VAL A 60 -0.93 4.18 -3.03
C VAL A 60 -0.89 2.67 -2.84
N LEU A 61 0.30 2.09 -2.79
CA LEU A 61 0.48 0.70 -2.43
C LEU A 61 0.38 0.55 -0.90
N LYS A 62 -0.53 -0.31 -0.47
CA LYS A 62 -0.70 -0.72 0.91
C LYS A 62 0.06 -2.04 1.13
N CYS A 63 0.98 -2.07 2.09
CA CYS A 63 1.62 -3.29 2.58
C CYS A 63 0.63 -4.07 3.47
N ALA A 64 -0.34 -4.72 2.83
CA ALA A 64 -1.45 -5.37 3.52
C ALA A 64 -1.05 -6.69 4.18
N SER A 65 -1.60 -6.94 5.37
CA SER A 65 -1.60 -8.24 6.02
C SER A 65 -2.34 -9.26 5.17
N ASP A 66 -1.84 -10.49 5.14
CA ASP A 66 -2.51 -11.67 4.56
C ASP A 66 -3.23 -12.50 5.64
N ALA A 67 -3.07 -12.16 6.92
CA ALA A 67 -3.65 -12.88 8.05
C ALA A 67 -4.90 -12.19 8.61
N GLU A 68 -4.87 -10.85 8.71
CA GLU A 68 -5.92 -10.08 9.36
C GLU A 68 -6.38 -8.92 8.49
N LEU A 69 -7.70 -8.71 8.44
CA LEU A 69 -8.28 -7.60 7.71
C LEU A 69 -7.76 -6.27 8.27
N ALA A 70 -7.18 -5.45 7.39
CA ALA A 70 -6.64 -4.14 7.74
C ALA A 70 -5.61 -4.20 8.89
N GLY A 71 -4.81 -5.27 8.97
CA GLY A 71 -3.75 -5.43 9.97
C GLY A 71 -4.25 -5.57 11.41
N GLY A 72 -5.56 -5.78 11.62
CA GLY A 72 -6.14 -5.83 12.96
C GLY A 72 -6.16 -4.47 13.68
N TRP A 73 -6.04 -3.36 12.95
CA TRP A 73 -5.95 -1.98 13.49
C TRP A 73 -7.05 -1.62 14.50
N ARG A 74 -8.25 -2.22 14.38
CA ARG A 74 -9.39 -1.99 15.29
C ARG A 74 -9.14 -2.51 16.71
N HIS A 75 -8.26 -3.50 16.84
CA HIS A 75 -7.99 -4.19 18.10
C HIS A 75 -6.58 -3.91 18.62
N ARG A 76 -5.72 -3.28 17.80
CA ARG A 76 -4.33 -2.99 18.14
C ARG A 76 -3.98 -1.56 17.75
N PHE A 77 -3.32 -0.87 18.67
CA PHE A 77 -2.58 0.34 18.33
C PHE A 77 -1.23 -0.07 17.74
N GLY A 78 -1.20 -0.25 16.42
CA GLY A 78 0.02 -0.54 15.68
C GLY A 78 0.62 0.71 15.04
N THR A 79 1.92 0.65 14.75
CA THR A 79 2.69 1.68 14.02
C THR A 79 3.04 1.24 12.60
N THR A 80 2.36 0.21 12.08
CA THR A 80 2.62 -0.27 10.72
C THR A 80 2.04 0.71 9.69
N GLN A 81 2.53 0.62 8.45
CA GLN A 81 1.98 1.41 7.35
C GLN A 81 0.49 1.10 7.16
N GLU A 82 0.07 -0.15 7.22
CA GLU A 82 -1.33 -0.55 7.06
C GLU A 82 -2.24 0.07 8.12
N ASP A 83 -1.81 0.08 9.39
CA ASP A 83 -2.55 0.72 10.49
C ASP A 83 -2.69 2.21 10.24
N ALA A 84 -1.58 2.89 9.92
CA ALA A 84 -1.56 4.33 9.63
C ALA A 84 -2.54 4.71 8.51
N LEU A 85 -2.56 3.95 7.41
CA LEU A 85 -3.50 4.17 6.31
C LEU A 85 -4.96 3.98 6.76
N CYS A 86 -5.25 2.99 7.61
CA CYS A 86 -6.62 2.73 8.07
C CYS A 86 -7.10 3.76 9.10
N TYR A 87 -6.24 4.25 9.98
CA TYR A 87 -6.58 5.27 10.98
C TYR A 87 -6.87 6.63 10.34
N SER A 88 -6.11 7.00 9.30
CA SER A 88 -6.14 8.36 8.73
C SER A 88 -7.06 8.53 7.52
N SER A 89 -7.74 7.46 7.10
CA SER A 89 -8.56 7.48 5.88
C SER A 89 -9.81 6.60 5.95
N THR A 90 -10.63 6.68 4.91
CA THR A 90 -11.81 5.81 4.74
C THR A 90 -11.47 4.38 4.31
N LEU A 91 -10.19 4.04 4.17
CA LEU A 91 -9.75 2.72 3.70
C LEU A 91 -10.20 1.57 4.61
N GLY A 92 -10.17 1.75 5.94
CA GLY A 92 -10.59 0.70 6.88
C GLY A 92 -12.00 0.18 6.59
N PRO A 93 -13.02 1.05 6.55
CA PRO A 93 -14.37 0.68 6.15
C PRO A 93 -14.50 0.05 4.75
N THR A 94 -13.75 0.52 3.73
CA THR A 94 -13.87 -0.05 2.37
C THR A 94 -13.37 -1.49 2.27
N LEU A 95 -12.57 -1.93 3.24
CA LEU A 95 -12.06 -3.29 3.31
C LEU A 95 -13.06 -4.28 3.92
N ASP A 96 -14.12 -3.83 4.62
CA ASP A 96 -15.05 -4.73 5.31
C ASP A 96 -15.75 -5.74 4.38
N GLN A 97 -15.97 -5.38 3.11
CA GLN A 97 -16.51 -6.28 2.08
C GLN A 97 -15.61 -7.50 1.80
N TRP A 98 -14.32 -7.42 2.15
CA TRP A 98 -13.32 -8.48 1.92
C TRP A 98 -13.12 -9.37 3.14
N ARG A 99 -13.87 -9.16 4.22
CA ARG A 99 -13.70 -9.88 5.50
C ARG A 99 -13.69 -11.39 5.36
N GLU A 100 -14.58 -11.95 4.55
CA GLU A 100 -14.68 -13.40 4.33
C GLU A 100 -13.47 -14.00 3.61
N LYS A 101 -12.62 -13.15 3.00
CA LYS A 101 -11.37 -13.58 2.36
C LYS A 101 -10.21 -13.67 3.34
N TYR A 102 -10.39 -13.32 4.61
CA TYR A 102 -9.33 -13.39 5.62
C TYR A 102 -9.49 -14.61 6.54
N PRO A 103 -8.40 -15.35 6.87
CA PRO A 103 -7.03 -15.13 6.43
C PRO A 103 -6.82 -15.47 4.95
N TRP A 104 -6.23 -14.52 4.22
CA TRP A 104 -6.06 -14.55 2.77
C TRP A 104 -5.24 -15.74 2.31
N ARG A 105 -4.18 -16.06 3.05
CA ARG A 105 -3.26 -17.16 2.75
C ARG A 105 -3.95 -18.53 2.72
N THR A 106 -5.01 -18.72 3.49
CA THR A 106 -5.72 -20.01 3.60
C THR A 106 -6.99 -20.05 2.77
N VAL A 107 -7.67 -18.91 2.60
CA VAL A 107 -8.92 -18.81 1.83
C VAL A 107 -8.65 -18.73 0.33
N VAL A 108 -7.56 -18.09 -0.08
CA VAL A 108 -7.14 -17.99 -1.47
C VAL A 108 -6.06 -19.05 -1.73
N GLN A 109 -6.47 -20.19 -2.28
CA GLN A 109 -5.53 -21.28 -2.60
C GLN A 109 -4.57 -20.83 -3.70
N ARG A 110 -3.27 -20.84 -3.40
CA ARG A 110 -2.19 -20.75 -4.42
C ARG A 110 -1.79 -22.17 -4.78
N ASP A 111 -2.20 -22.66 -5.94
CA ASP A 111 -1.68 -23.88 -6.53
C ASP A 111 -1.03 -23.61 -7.90
N ARG A 112 -0.34 -24.61 -8.45
CA ARG A 112 0.43 -24.48 -9.72
C ARG A 112 -0.45 -24.20 -10.94
N ASN A 113 -1.75 -24.48 -10.87
CA ASN A 113 -2.76 -24.30 -11.92
C ASN A 113 -3.78 -23.20 -11.57
N ASN A 114 -3.79 -22.74 -10.33
CA ASN A 114 -4.50 -21.57 -9.83
C ASN A 114 -3.52 -20.79 -8.93
N PRO A 115 -2.69 -19.87 -9.46
CA PRO A 115 -1.78 -19.07 -8.65
C PRO A 115 -2.47 -18.20 -7.58
N GLY A 116 -3.81 -18.29 -7.42
CA GLY A 116 -4.54 -17.82 -6.26
C GLY A 116 -4.91 -16.35 -6.36
N GLU A 117 -5.77 -16.04 -7.33
CA GLU A 117 -7.10 -15.41 -7.20
C GLU A 117 -7.35 -14.27 -6.19
N CYS A 118 -6.34 -13.53 -5.78
CA CYS A 118 -6.55 -12.11 -5.54
C CYS A 118 -5.26 -11.32 -5.72
N ALA A 119 -5.16 -10.63 -6.86
CA ALA A 119 -4.00 -9.84 -7.29
C ALA A 119 -3.83 -8.51 -6.51
N GLY A 120 -4.61 -8.32 -5.44
CA GLY A 120 -4.67 -7.09 -4.67
C GLY A 120 -6.08 -6.49 -4.66
N VAL A 121 -6.38 -5.70 -3.64
CA VAL A 121 -7.63 -4.94 -3.55
C VAL A 121 -7.37 -3.52 -4.03
N PHE A 122 -8.07 -3.09 -5.07
CA PHE A 122 -8.10 -1.69 -5.46
C PHE A 122 -9.26 -0.97 -4.75
N SER A 123 -8.94 0.00 -3.91
CA SER A 123 -9.94 0.84 -3.22
C SER A 123 -9.96 2.23 -3.86
N PRO A 124 -10.89 2.54 -4.77
CA PRO A 124 -10.99 3.86 -5.37
C PRO A 124 -11.52 4.88 -4.35
N GLN A 125 -11.18 6.16 -4.56
CA GLN A 125 -11.77 7.30 -3.82
C GLN A 125 -11.62 7.21 -2.29
N VAL A 126 -10.51 6.63 -1.82
CA VAL A 126 -10.14 6.69 -0.40
C VAL A 126 -9.89 8.15 -0.01
N VAL A 127 -10.60 8.60 1.01
CA VAL A 127 -10.50 9.98 1.53
C VAL A 127 -9.56 9.98 2.72
N ILE A 128 -8.50 10.79 2.63
CA ILE A 128 -7.57 11.04 3.73
C ILE A 128 -8.11 12.19 4.55
N PHE A 129 -8.48 11.95 5.81
CA PHE A 129 -9.14 12.94 6.67
C PHE A 129 -8.44 13.18 8.01
N ARG A 130 -7.37 12.44 8.32
CA ARG A 130 -6.49 12.73 9.47
C ARG A 130 -5.04 12.86 9.04
N ASP A 131 -4.24 13.47 9.90
CA ASP A 131 -2.78 13.46 9.80
C ASP A 131 -2.18 12.11 10.22
N GLU A 132 -0.87 11.99 10.07
CA GLU A 132 -0.09 10.82 10.47
C GLU A 132 -0.19 10.54 11.98
N ILE A 133 -0.08 9.25 12.35
CA ILE A 133 -0.19 8.82 13.76
C ILE A 133 0.87 9.48 14.65
N SER A 134 2.10 9.66 14.13
CA SER A 134 3.20 10.35 14.81
C SER A 134 2.91 11.83 15.10
N GLY A 135 2.02 12.45 14.32
CA GLY A 135 1.58 13.84 14.44
C GLY A 135 0.23 13.98 15.14
N ASN A 136 -0.05 13.14 16.15
CA ASN A 136 -1.31 13.09 16.91
C ASN A 136 -2.57 12.71 16.12
N CYS A 137 -2.46 12.32 14.84
CA CYS A 137 -3.59 11.90 14.01
C CYS A 137 -4.77 12.91 14.00
N GLU A 138 -4.43 14.20 13.97
CA GLU A 138 -5.41 15.28 14.01
C GLU A 138 -6.32 15.26 12.79
N THR A 139 -7.59 15.61 12.96
CA THR A 139 -8.52 15.75 11.84
C THR A 139 -8.10 16.91 10.96
N LEU A 140 -8.00 16.66 9.65
CA LEU A 140 -7.59 17.68 8.69
C LEU A 140 -8.70 18.69 8.46
N PRO A 141 -8.35 19.97 8.20
CA PRO A 141 -9.34 20.97 7.83
C PRO A 141 -10.17 20.49 6.64
N LYS A 142 -11.48 20.69 6.71
CA LYS A 142 -12.37 20.45 5.58
C LYS A 142 -11.96 21.39 4.45
N LYS A 143 -11.80 20.82 3.26
CA LYS A 143 -11.57 21.60 2.04
C LYS A 143 -12.92 21.71 1.33
N ASP A 144 -13.47 22.92 1.31
CA ASP A 144 -14.68 23.25 0.54
C ASP A 144 -14.40 23.26 -0.97
#